data_AF-A0A6P0RQL2-F1
#
_entry.id   AF-A0A6P0RQL2-F1
#
_cell.length_a   1.000
_cell.length_b   1.000
_cell.length_c   1.000
_cell.angle_alpha   90.00
_cell.angle_beta   90.00
_cell.angle_gamma   90.00
#
_symmetry.space_group_name_H-M   'P 1'
#
loop_
_entity.id
_entity.type
_entity.pdbx_description
1 polymer ?
#
loop_
_entity_poly.entity_id
_entity_poly.type
_entity_poly.pdbx_seq_one_letter_code
_entity_poly.pdbx_strand_id
1 'polypeptide(L)' 'MKKSLSQMSNTELLQYLSENRHNEEAFSQALELLMSRKKANFKYPPPSEMDTEKIEAILQAKLNDL' A
#
# COMPACT_ATOMS: atom_id res chain seq x y z
N MET A 1 -3.85 22.17 -17.23
CA MET A 1 -2.61 21.87 -16.49
C MET A 1 -2.71 20.44 -15.98
N LYS A 2 -1.86 19.52 -16.46
CA LYS A 2 -1.86 18.12 -15.97
C LYS A 2 -1.48 18.16 -14.48
N LYS A 3 -2.35 17.68 -13.58
CA LYS A 3 -2.00 17.51 -12.17
C LYS A 3 -0.67 16.74 -12.09
N SER A 4 0.28 17.24 -11.31
CA SER A 4 1.53 16.51 -11.08
C SER A 4 1.21 15.18 -10.39
N LEU A 5 1.92 14.10 -10.74
CA LEU A 5 1.70 12.76 -10.16
C LEU A 5 1.67 12.77 -8.62
N SER A 6 2.48 13.64 -8.01
CA SER A 6 2.54 13.85 -6.56
C SER A 6 1.24 14.35 -5.92
N GLN A 7 0.32 14.95 -6.71
CA GLN A 7 -0.95 15.50 -6.26
C GLN A 7 -2.15 14.58 -6.56
N MET A 8 -1.95 13.51 -7.32
CA MET A 8 -3.00 12.53 -7.61
C MET A 8 -3.33 11.71 -6.36
N SER A 9 -4.59 11.36 -6.16
CA SER A 9 -5.03 10.38 -5.16
C SER A 9 -4.55 8.97 -5.51
N ASN A 10 -4.63 8.03 -4.56
CA ASN A 10 -4.22 6.65 -4.83
C ASN A 10 -5.05 6.00 -5.96
N THR A 11 -6.34 6.32 -6.04
CA THR A 11 -7.22 5.85 -7.13
C THR A 11 -6.81 6.43 -8.48
N GLU A 12 -6.49 7.73 -8.52
CA GLU A 12 -5.99 8.39 -9.75
C GLU A 12 -4.64 7.81 -10.17
N LEU A 13 -3.74 7.48 -9.23
CA LEU A 13 -2.46 6.82 -9.53
C LEU A 13 -2.64 5.39 -10.08
N LEU A 14 -3.59 4.61 -9.55
CA LEU A 14 -3.90 3.28 -10.08
C LEU A 14 -4.49 3.34 -11.49
N GLN A 15 -5.36 4.32 -11.75
CA GLN A 15 -5.89 4.56 -13.09
C GLN A 15 -4.76 4.97 -14.05
N TYR A 16 -3.88 5.88 -13.62
CA TYR A 16 -2.72 6.32 -14.39
C TYR A 16 -1.77 5.17 -14.73
N LEU A 17 -1.51 4.25 -13.79
CA LEU A 17 -0.74 3.03 -14.02
C LEU A 17 -1.40 2.13 -15.07
N SER A 18 -2.73 2.01 -15.05
CA SER A 18 -3.46 1.20 -16.02
C SER A 18 -3.44 1.80 -17.42
N GLU A 19 -3.44 3.13 -17.55
CA GLU A 19 -3.36 3.84 -18.83
C GLU A 19 -1.95 3.86 -19.41
N ASN A 20 -0.92 3.84 -18.55
CA ASN A 20 0.49 3.94 -18.94
C ASN A 20 1.24 2.60 -18.85
N ARG A 21 0.55 1.45 -18.93
CA ARG A 21 1.19 0.11 -18.84
C ARG A 21 2.33 -0.13 -19.82
N HIS A 22 2.30 0.54 -20.97
CA HIS A 22 3.30 0.41 -22.03
C HIS A 22 4.35 1.53 -22.00
N ASN A 23 4.24 2.48 -21.08
CA ASN A 23 5.22 3.54 -20.88
C ASN A 23 5.98 3.27 -19.58
N GLU A 24 7.14 2.64 -19.72
CA GLU A 24 7.96 2.17 -18.60
C GLU A 24 8.35 3.29 -17.63
N GLU A 25 8.70 4.47 -18.12
CA GLU A 25 9.07 5.62 -17.29
C GLU A 25 7.87 6.14 -16.49
N ALA A 26 6.74 6.37 -17.16
CA ALA A 26 5.53 6.87 -16.52
C ALA A 26 4.95 5.86 -15.52
N PHE A 27 5.02 4.57 -15.86
CA PHE A 27 4.57 3.48 -15.00
C PHE A 27 5.44 3.39 -13.74
N SER A 28 6.76 3.37 -13.89
CA SER A 28 7.69 3.23 -12.77
C SER A 28 7.56 4.39 -11.78
N GLN A 29 7.47 5.62 -12.28
CA GLN A 29 7.32 6.82 -11.44
C GLN A 29 6.00 6.81 -10.64
N ALA A 30 4.88 6.44 -11.28
CA ALA A 30 3.59 6.37 -10.59
C ALA A 30 3.54 5.23 -9.57
N LEU A 31 4.19 4.10 -9.86
CA LEU A 31 4.28 2.96 -8.97
C LEU A 31 5.12 3.29 -7.72
N GLU A 32 6.25 3.97 -7.90
CA GLU A 32 7.11 4.40 -6.80
C GLU A 32 6.39 5.39 -5.87
N LEU A 33 5.62 6.32 -6.43
CA LEU A 33 4.77 7.24 -5.65
C LEU A 33 3.66 6.49 -4.89
N LEU A 34 3.03 5.48 -5.50
CA LEU A 34 2.02 4.65 -4.84
C LEU A 34 2.63 3.88 -3.65
N MET A 35 3.81 3.30 -3.85
CA MET A 35 4.50 2.47 -2.85
C MET A 35 5.07 3.31 -1.70
N SER A 36 5.63 4.48 -1.98
CA SER A 36 6.15 5.40 -0.95
C SER A 36 5.05 5.89 -0.01
N ARG A 37 3.85 6.15 -0.51
CA ARG A 37 2.67 6.51 0.31
C ARG A 37 2.15 5.37 1.17
N LYS A 38 2.29 4.12 0.72
CA LYS A 38 1.81 2.93 1.42
C LYS A 38 2.70 2.51 2.60
N LYS A 39 3.86 3.15 2.81
CA LYS A 39 4.83 2.77 3.85
C LYS A 39 4.32 2.83 5.31
N ALA A 40 3.14 3.40 5.58
CA ALA A 40 2.70 3.65 6.95
C ALA A 40 1.74 2.60 7.57
N ASN A 41 1.50 1.43 6.95
CA ASN A 41 0.40 0.54 7.42
C ASN A 41 0.77 -0.91 7.77
N PHE A 42 2.06 -1.28 7.87
CA PHE A 42 2.37 -2.53 8.56
C PHE A 42 2.31 -2.28 10.08
N LYS A 43 1.09 -2.40 10.62
CA LYS A 43 0.78 -2.20 12.04
C LYS A 43 1.41 -3.28 12.94
N TYR A 44 1.87 -4.37 12.33
CA TYR A 44 2.46 -5.51 13.01
C TYR A 44 3.76 -5.92 12.31
N PRO A 45 4.78 -6.33 13.07
CA PRO A 45 5.97 -6.95 12.51
C PRO A 45 5.59 -8.28 11.81
N PRO A 46 6.47 -8.81 10.96
CA PRO A 46 6.29 -10.11 10.33
C PRO A 46 5.98 -11.20 11.38
N PRO A 47 5.08 -12.17 11.10
CA PRO A 47 4.76 -13.24 12.05
C PRO A 47 5.97 -14.08 12.49
N SER A 48 7.00 -14.17 11.64
CA SER A 48 8.28 -14.83 11.97
C SER A 48 9.08 -14.11 13.07
N GLU A 49 8.80 -12.83 13.30
CA GLU A 49 9.42 -11.99 14.33
C GLU A 49 8.46 -11.75 15.52
N MET A 50 7.32 -12.45 15.55
CA MET A 50 6.31 -12.31 16.58
C MET A 50 6.21 -13.57 17.44
N ASP A 51 6.06 -13.37 18.75
CA ASP A 51 5.69 -14.44 19.67
C ASP A 51 4.31 -15.00 19.31
N THR A 52 4.16 -16.32 19.35
CA THR A 52 2.91 -17.02 19.03
C THR A 52 1.73 -16.52 19.87
N GLU A 53 1.98 -16.19 21.13
CA GLU A 53 0.98 -15.64 22.06
C GLU A 53 0.45 -14.27 21.62
N LYS A 54 1.32 -13.41 21.05
CA LYS A 54 0.91 -12.11 20.52
C LYS A 54 0.11 -12.25 19.23
N ILE A 55 0.46 -13.22 18.39
CA ILE A 55 -0.29 -13.54 17.19
C ILE A 55 -1.70 -14.01 17.57
N GLU A 56 -1.81 -14.93 18.53
CA GLU A 56 -3.09 -15.42 19.03
C GLU A 56 -3.96 -14.29 19.60
N ALA A 57 -3.39 -13.40 20.42
CA ALA A 57 -4.12 -12.25 20.97
C ALA A 57 -4.66 -11.31 19.87
N ILE A 58 -3.91 -11.07 18.80
CA ILE A 58 -4.36 -10.26 17.66
C ILE A 58 -5.49 -10.97 16.91
N LEU A 59 -5.37 -12.27 16.67
CA LEU A 59 -6.38 -13.06 15.98
C LEU A 59 -7.69 -13.10 16.79
N GLN A 60 -7.62 -13.35 18.09
CA GLN A 60 -8.76 -13.32 19.01
C GLN A 60 -9.41 -11.93 19.04
N ALA A 61 -8.61 -10.87 19.14
CA ALA A 61 -9.13 -9.50 19.12
C ALA A 61 -9.86 -9.19 17.80
N LYS A 62 -9.37 -9.67 16.66
CA LYS A 62 -10.01 -9.51 15.34
C LYS A 62 -11.30 -10.32 15.19
N LEU A 63 -11.34 -11.53 15.77
CA LEU A 63 -12.52 -12.41 15.73
C LEU A 63 -13.67 -11.87 16.60
N ASN A 64 -13.36 -11.20 17.70
CA ASN A 64 -14.34 -10.61 18.61
C ASN A 64 -14.82 -9.20 18.22
N ASP A 65 -14.22 -8.60 17.19
CA ASP A 65 -14.58 -7.29 16.61
C ASP A 65 -15.57 -7.43 15.43
N LEU A 66 -16.09 -8.64 15.20
CA LEU A 66 -17.09 -9.04 14.21
C LEU A 66 -18.47 -9.16 14.87
#